data_AF-A0A2A2VLJ0-F1
#
_entry.id   AF-A0A2A2VLJ0-F1
#
_cell.length_a   1.000
_cell.length_b   1.000
_cell.length_c   1.000
_cell.angle_alpha   90.00
_cell.angle_beta   90.00
_cell.angle_gamma   90.00
#
_symmetry.space_group_name_H-M   'P 1'
#
loop_
_entity.id
_entity.type
_entity.pdbx_description
1 polymer ?
#
loop_
_entity_poly.entity_id
_entity_poly.type
_entity_poly.pdbx_seq_one_letter_code
_entity_poly.pdbx_strand_id
1 'polypeptide(L)'
;MPKISLVSIINDAASSPEAWPEALNTLTEAAGVGGAALIILNKTTRLVEEACFSGLSAGFRSDYVRHYAAVDPYAPMIDTNWTRLSECLPASTLRISEWYNDFVLTCGVSDILGVRLAETPHHRVIFGIHQRIGRSFSGEVERVIDLVNVSLRHAALRHVERLAPPRWKPFGQSQTKAAAGANRYYFHIENGSRYPDETGSTFSSLEDAMANGVALATELAEDGTWHGFYVVVADRQGREIGRIRIVL
;
A
#
# COMPACT_ATOMS: atom_id res chain seq x y z
N MET A 1 -5.22 -29.75 -20.06
CA MET A 1 -4.44 -28.69 -19.38
C MET A 1 -4.63 -28.86 -17.89
N PRO A 2 -3.57 -28.88 -17.06
CA PRO A 2 -3.76 -28.93 -15.61
C PRO A 2 -4.51 -27.67 -15.19
N LYS A 3 -5.64 -27.82 -14.48
CA LYS A 3 -6.33 -26.70 -13.84
C LYS A 3 -5.39 -26.17 -12.76
N ILE A 4 -4.69 -25.08 -13.05
CA ILE A 4 -3.95 -24.36 -12.01
C ILE A 4 -4.99 -23.91 -10.98
N SER A 5 -4.76 -24.22 -9.71
CA SER A 5 -5.67 -23.84 -8.63
C SER A 5 -5.67 -22.32 -8.48
N LEU A 6 -6.84 -21.69 -8.48
CA LEU A 6 -6.99 -20.25 -8.27
C LEU A 6 -6.29 -19.77 -6.99
N VAL A 7 -6.30 -20.59 -5.94
CA VAL A 7 -5.57 -20.33 -4.69
C VAL A 7 -4.06 -20.29 -4.91
N SER A 8 -3.52 -21.15 -5.77
CA SER A 8 -2.09 -21.15 -6.11
C SER A 8 -1.70 -19.84 -6.78
N ILE A 9 -2.45 -19.41 -7.80
CA ILE A 9 -2.17 -18.18 -8.55
C ILE A 9 -2.20 -16.96 -7.64
N ILE A 10 -3.15 -16.90 -6.70
CA ILE A 10 -3.22 -15.82 -5.70
C ILE A 10 -2.01 -15.84 -4.77
N ASN A 11 -1.53 -17.02 -4.37
CA ASN A 11 -0.33 -17.14 -3.55
C ASN A 11 0.94 -16.74 -4.33
N ASP A 12 0.99 -17.05 -5.62
CA ASP A 12 2.10 -16.64 -6.50
C ASP A 12 2.14 -15.11 -6.63
N ALA A 13 0.98 -14.47 -6.78
CA ALA A 13 0.84 -13.01 -6.77
C ALA A 13 1.25 -12.34 -5.44
N ALA A 14 1.22 -13.07 -4.33
CA ALA A 14 1.77 -12.58 -3.06
C ALA A 14 3.29 -12.37 -3.13
N SER A 15 3.98 -13.16 -3.96
CA SER A 15 5.44 -13.17 -4.07
C SER A 15 5.95 -12.34 -5.25
N SER A 16 5.16 -12.25 -6.34
CA SER A 16 5.50 -11.49 -7.55
C SER A 16 4.35 -10.54 -7.91
N PRO A 17 4.52 -9.22 -7.71
CA PRO A 17 3.53 -8.21 -8.10
C PRO A 17 3.02 -8.34 -9.55
N GLU A 18 3.88 -8.80 -10.45
CA GLU A 18 3.61 -8.96 -11.87
C GLU A 18 2.57 -10.04 -12.17
N ALA A 19 2.29 -10.93 -11.21
CA ALA A 19 1.30 -12.00 -11.34
C ALA A 19 -0.12 -11.56 -10.94
N TRP A 20 -0.31 -10.36 -10.38
CA TRP A 20 -1.66 -9.85 -10.04
C TRP A 20 -2.62 -9.78 -11.23
N PRO A 21 -2.23 -9.28 -12.43
CA PRO A 21 -3.14 -9.24 -13.57
C PRO A 21 -3.71 -10.62 -13.94
N GLU A 22 -2.87 -11.66 -13.93
CA GLU A 22 -3.29 -13.03 -14.20
C GLU A 22 -4.21 -13.56 -13.08
N ALA A 23 -3.82 -13.35 -11.81
CA ALA A 23 -4.63 -13.75 -10.66
C ALA A 23 -6.03 -13.14 -10.69
N LEU A 24 -6.12 -11.84 -11.00
CA LEU A 24 -7.40 -11.14 -11.16
C LEU A 24 -8.18 -11.69 -12.35
N ASN A 25 -7.53 -11.97 -13.49
CA ASN A 25 -8.22 -12.53 -14.65
C ASN A 25 -8.81 -13.91 -14.35
N THR A 26 -8.03 -14.83 -13.77
CA THR A 26 -8.51 -16.16 -13.40
C THR A 26 -9.64 -16.10 -12.36
N LEU A 27 -9.55 -15.19 -11.38
CA LEU A 27 -10.63 -14.95 -10.43
C LEU A 27 -11.91 -14.50 -11.14
N THR A 28 -11.80 -13.57 -12.09
CA THR A 28 -12.96 -13.06 -12.82
C THR A 28 -13.62 -14.12 -13.71
N GLU A 29 -12.84 -14.98 -14.34
CA GLU A 29 -13.32 -16.12 -15.12
C GLU A 29 -14.02 -17.15 -14.22
N ALA A 30 -13.41 -17.51 -13.10
CA ALA A 30 -13.98 -18.46 -12.15
C ALA A 30 -15.31 -17.95 -11.55
N ALA A 31 -15.37 -16.66 -11.19
CA ALA A 31 -16.56 -16.04 -10.60
C ALA A 31 -17.64 -15.66 -11.63
N GLY A 32 -17.32 -15.69 -12.93
CA GLY A 32 -18.25 -15.31 -14.00
C GLY A 32 -18.62 -13.82 -14.04
N VAL A 33 -17.72 -12.95 -13.57
CA VAL A 33 -17.93 -11.51 -13.37
C VAL A 33 -17.29 -10.66 -14.48
N GLY A 34 -17.56 -9.36 -14.46
CA GLY A 34 -17.12 -8.40 -15.48
C GLY A 34 -15.66 -8.03 -15.41
N GLY A 35 -15.09 -7.99 -14.21
CA GLY A 35 -13.72 -7.57 -13.97
C GLY A 35 -13.41 -7.54 -12.48
N ALA A 36 -12.19 -7.17 -12.15
CA ALA A 36 -11.77 -6.94 -10.78
C ALA A 36 -10.71 -5.83 -10.74
N ALA A 37 -10.56 -5.21 -9.57
CA ALA A 37 -9.49 -4.27 -9.29
C ALA A 37 -8.89 -4.53 -7.90
N LEU A 38 -7.56 -4.42 -7.81
CA LEU A 38 -6.80 -4.32 -6.57
C LEU A 38 -6.13 -2.95 -6.55
N ILE A 39 -6.36 -2.17 -5.51
CA ILE A 39 -5.88 -0.79 -5.38
C ILE A 39 -5.17 -0.64 -4.05
N ILE A 40 -3.94 -0.15 -4.08
CA ILE A 40 -3.17 0.22 -2.89
C ILE A 40 -3.18 1.73 -2.76
N LEU A 41 -3.76 2.20 -1.66
CA LEU A 41 -3.84 3.61 -1.29
C LEU A 41 -2.81 3.91 -0.21
N ASN A 42 -2.07 5.00 -0.41
CA ASN A 42 -1.22 5.57 0.63
C ASN A 42 -2.07 6.47 1.54
N LYS A 43 -2.04 6.21 2.85
CA LYS A 43 -2.85 6.94 3.83
C LYS A 43 -2.39 8.37 4.06
N THR A 44 -1.09 8.63 3.87
CA THR A 44 -0.49 9.95 4.09
C THR A 44 -0.78 10.86 2.90
N THR A 45 -0.44 10.41 1.68
CA THR A 45 -0.63 11.22 0.47
C THR A 45 -2.06 11.18 -0.05
N ARG A 46 -2.86 10.19 0.38
CA ARG A 46 -4.20 9.89 -0.14
C ARG A 46 -4.23 9.53 -1.63
N LEU A 47 -3.07 9.21 -2.20
CA LEU A 47 -2.93 8.82 -3.60
C LEU A 47 -2.93 7.30 -3.77
N VAL A 48 -3.28 6.86 -4.98
CA VAL A 48 -3.08 5.47 -5.41
C VAL A 48 -1.60 5.27 -5.68
N GLU A 49 -0.99 4.32 -4.97
CA GLU A 49 0.42 3.97 -5.13
C GLU A 49 0.59 2.85 -6.16
N GLU A 50 -0.26 1.84 -6.08
CA GLU A 50 -0.34 0.77 -7.07
C GLU A 50 -1.80 0.40 -7.35
N ALA A 51 -2.06 -0.04 -8.58
CA ALA A 51 -3.39 -0.44 -9.04
C ALA A 51 -3.26 -1.53 -10.10
N CYS A 52 -4.02 -2.61 -9.94
CA CYS A 52 -4.11 -3.70 -10.90
C CYS A 52 -5.57 -3.94 -11.26
N PHE A 53 -5.88 -3.96 -12.55
CA PHE A 53 -7.25 -4.02 -13.08
C PHE A 53 -7.34 -5.17 -14.08
N SER A 54 -8.45 -5.91 -14.08
CA SER A 54 -8.74 -6.99 -15.03
C SER A 54 -10.14 -6.88 -15.63
N GLY A 55 -10.35 -7.55 -16.77
CA GLY A 55 -11.62 -7.58 -17.47
C GLY A 55 -12.04 -6.20 -17.98
N LEU A 56 -13.32 -5.86 -17.77
CA LEU A 56 -13.96 -4.66 -18.28
C LEU A 56 -13.24 -3.33 -17.99
N SER A 57 -12.58 -3.23 -16.84
CA SER A 57 -11.91 -2.00 -16.40
C SER A 57 -10.41 -1.97 -16.69
N ALA A 58 -9.83 -3.02 -17.29
CA ALA A 58 -8.38 -3.16 -17.49
C ALA A 58 -7.77 -1.98 -18.27
N GLY A 59 -8.47 -1.51 -19.32
CA GLY A 59 -8.03 -0.40 -20.17
C GLY A 59 -8.14 0.98 -19.52
N PHE A 60 -8.81 1.11 -18.38
CA PHE A 60 -9.13 2.40 -17.75
C PHE A 60 -8.30 2.68 -16.49
N ARG A 61 -7.31 1.84 -16.17
CA ARG A 61 -6.45 1.97 -14.98
C ARG A 61 -5.84 3.37 -14.85
N SER A 62 -5.25 3.89 -15.92
CA SER A 62 -4.54 5.18 -15.90
C SER A 62 -5.48 6.34 -15.58
N ASP A 63 -6.68 6.33 -16.14
CA ASP A 63 -7.69 7.36 -15.90
C ASP A 63 -8.20 7.29 -14.45
N TYR A 64 -8.35 6.08 -13.91
CA TYR A 64 -8.70 5.91 -12.51
C TYR A 64 -7.66 6.52 -11.58
N VAL A 65 -6.39 6.14 -11.74
CA VAL A 65 -5.29 6.60 -10.88
C VAL A 65 -5.12 8.12 -10.98
N ARG A 66 -5.24 8.69 -12.18
CA ARG A 66 -5.02 10.11 -12.42
C ARG A 66 -6.16 10.99 -11.90
N HIS A 67 -7.39 10.50 -11.95
CA HIS A 67 -8.58 11.34 -11.73
C HIS A 67 -9.61 10.68 -10.83
N TYR A 68 -10.15 9.54 -11.26
CA TYR A 68 -11.36 9.00 -10.64
C TYR A 68 -11.15 8.50 -9.20
N ALA A 69 -9.93 8.10 -8.82
CA ALA A 69 -9.61 7.71 -7.44
C ALA A 69 -9.86 8.83 -6.42
N ALA A 70 -9.65 10.10 -6.80
CA ALA A 70 -9.85 11.25 -5.92
C ALA A 70 -11.34 11.59 -5.70
N VAL A 71 -12.20 11.19 -6.64
CA VAL A 71 -13.64 11.49 -6.63
C VAL A 71 -14.50 10.23 -6.43
N ASP A 72 -13.89 9.10 -6.08
CA ASP A 72 -14.54 7.82 -5.80
C ASP A 72 -15.32 7.89 -4.46
N PRO A 73 -16.67 7.94 -4.49
CA PRO A 73 -17.47 8.04 -3.27
C PRO A 73 -17.60 6.70 -2.55
N TYR A 74 -17.19 5.60 -3.18
CA TYR A 74 -17.37 4.25 -2.68
C TYR A 74 -16.15 3.76 -1.89
N ALA A 75 -14.94 4.13 -2.31
CA ALA A 75 -13.71 3.78 -1.59
C ALA A 75 -13.75 4.08 -0.07
N PRO A 76 -14.30 5.22 0.41
CA PRO A 76 -14.45 5.48 1.84
C PRO A 76 -15.42 4.54 2.56
N MET A 77 -16.42 3.99 1.86
CA MET A 77 -17.47 3.13 2.42
C MET A 77 -17.04 1.67 2.57
N ILE A 78 -15.97 1.27 1.87
CA ILE A 78 -15.45 -0.10 1.93
C ILE A 78 -14.84 -0.36 3.32
N ASP A 79 -15.08 -1.54 3.89
CA ASP A 79 -14.41 -1.99 5.11
C ASP A 79 -14.00 -3.48 5.01
N THR A 80 -13.70 -4.14 6.13
CA THR A 80 -13.29 -5.54 6.18
C THR A 80 -14.35 -6.50 5.67
N ASN A 81 -15.63 -6.10 5.68
CA ASN A 81 -16.73 -6.89 5.13
C ASN A 81 -16.94 -6.58 3.65
N TRP A 82 -17.28 -7.62 2.89
CA TRP A 82 -17.72 -7.46 1.51
C TRP A 82 -19.02 -6.67 1.48
N THR A 83 -19.02 -5.54 0.78
CA THR A 83 -20.16 -4.63 0.75
C THR A 83 -20.43 -4.22 -0.70
N ARG A 84 -21.70 -4.13 -1.12
CA ARG A 84 -22.02 -3.70 -2.49
C ARG A 84 -22.10 -2.19 -2.60
N LEU A 85 -21.63 -1.65 -3.72
CA LEU A 85 -21.75 -0.23 -4.06
C LEU A 85 -23.20 0.24 -3.98
N SER A 86 -24.13 -0.51 -4.58
CA SER A 86 -25.57 -0.20 -4.59
C SER A 86 -26.23 -0.26 -3.20
N GLU A 87 -25.64 -0.97 -2.24
CA GLU A 87 -26.10 -1.05 -0.85
C GLU A 87 -25.52 0.09 0.00
N CYS A 88 -24.31 0.55 -0.31
CA CYS A 88 -23.64 1.65 0.39
C CYS A 88 -24.17 3.04 -0.03
N LEU A 89 -24.44 3.23 -1.31
CA LEU A 89 -24.71 4.54 -1.89
C LEU A 89 -26.09 4.55 -2.57
N PRO A 90 -26.99 5.48 -2.17
CA PRO A 90 -28.28 5.63 -2.84
C PRO A 90 -28.14 5.94 -4.32
N ALA A 91 -29.09 5.47 -5.13
CA ALA A 91 -29.12 5.74 -6.57
C ALA A 91 -29.13 7.25 -6.89
N SER A 92 -29.68 8.11 -6.02
CA SER A 92 -29.59 9.56 -6.17
C SER A 92 -28.15 10.08 -6.12
N THR A 93 -27.31 9.50 -5.27
CA THR A 93 -25.88 9.85 -5.15
C THR A 93 -25.11 9.34 -6.36
N LEU A 94 -25.35 8.10 -6.79
CA LEU A 94 -24.68 7.51 -7.95
C LEU A 94 -25.02 8.25 -9.26
N ARG A 95 -26.28 8.71 -9.42
CA ARG A 95 -26.71 9.46 -10.62
C ARG A 95 -26.01 10.79 -10.84
N ILE A 96 -25.42 11.39 -9.81
CA ILE A 96 -24.68 12.65 -9.91
C ILE A 96 -23.18 12.48 -9.74
N SER A 97 -22.71 11.25 -9.50
CA SER A 97 -21.30 10.94 -9.30
C SER A 97 -20.58 10.88 -10.64
N GLU A 98 -19.60 11.75 -10.83
CA GLU A 98 -18.70 11.72 -11.99
C GLU A 98 -18.00 10.36 -12.11
N TRP A 99 -17.43 9.87 -11.00
CA TRP A 99 -16.83 8.53 -10.94
C TRP A 99 -17.78 7.43 -11.41
N TYR A 100 -19.05 7.46 -10.99
CA TYR A 100 -19.97 6.39 -11.39
C TYR A 100 -20.35 6.49 -12.87
N ASN A 101 -20.74 7.68 -13.33
CA ASN A 101 -21.28 7.84 -14.68
C ASN A 101 -20.20 7.82 -15.77
N ASP A 102 -19.06 8.46 -15.50
CA ASP A 102 -18.05 8.68 -16.54
C ASP A 102 -16.96 7.61 -16.53
N PHE A 103 -16.79 6.90 -15.40
CA PHE A 103 -15.84 5.81 -15.26
C PHE A 103 -16.51 4.44 -15.13
N VAL A 104 -17.31 4.20 -14.09
CA VAL A 104 -17.86 2.87 -13.80
C VAL A 104 -18.78 2.39 -14.94
N LEU A 105 -19.75 3.22 -15.36
CA LEU A 105 -20.64 2.87 -16.47
C LEU A 105 -19.90 2.79 -17.81
N THR A 106 -18.92 3.65 -18.07
CA THR A 106 -18.09 3.62 -19.30
C THR A 106 -17.27 2.32 -19.40
N CYS A 107 -16.80 1.80 -18.27
CA CYS A 107 -16.19 0.47 -18.22
C CYS A 107 -17.19 -0.66 -18.53
N GLY A 108 -18.50 -0.40 -18.56
CA GLY A 108 -19.55 -1.42 -18.70
C GLY A 108 -19.91 -2.10 -17.39
N VAL A 109 -19.59 -1.48 -16.25
CA VAL A 109 -19.83 -2.00 -14.90
C VAL A 109 -21.12 -1.37 -14.34
N SER A 110 -22.00 -2.17 -13.73
CA SER A 110 -23.23 -1.69 -13.08
C SER A 110 -23.13 -1.59 -11.56
N ASP A 111 -22.43 -2.54 -10.94
CA ASP A 111 -22.30 -2.65 -9.49
C ASP A 111 -20.92 -3.22 -9.13
N ILE A 112 -20.49 -2.97 -7.91
CA ILE A 112 -19.17 -3.39 -7.41
C ILE A 112 -19.34 -4.03 -6.04
N LEU A 113 -18.77 -5.21 -5.86
CA LEU A 113 -18.64 -5.86 -4.56
C LEU A 113 -17.22 -5.63 -4.05
N GLY A 114 -17.09 -4.80 -3.03
CA GLY A 114 -15.81 -4.28 -2.55
C GLY A 114 -15.47 -4.71 -1.14
N VAL A 115 -14.18 -4.83 -0.85
CA VAL A 115 -13.66 -5.20 0.46
C VAL A 115 -12.28 -4.58 0.69
N ARG A 116 -11.97 -4.30 1.95
CA ARG A 116 -10.62 -3.99 2.40
C ARG A 116 -9.92 -5.30 2.76
N LEU A 117 -8.97 -5.69 1.91
CA LEU A 117 -8.24 -6.95 2.10
C LEU A 117 -7.18 -6.86 3.19
N ALA A 118 -6.44 -5.75 3.21
CA ALA A 118 -5.34 -5.51 4.13
C ALA A 118 -5.21 -4.03 4.50
N GLU A 119 -4.58 -3.78 5.64
CA GLU A 119 -4.25 -2.44 6.10
C GLU A 119 -2.95 -2.49 6.90
N THR A 120 -2.02 -1.58 6.59
CA THR A 120 -0.78 -1.34 7.33
C THR A 120 -0.85 0.06 7.97
N PRO A 121 0.13 0.50 8.77
CA PRO A 121 0.15 1.89 9.25
C PRO A 121 0.13 2.94 8.13
N HIS A 122 0.69 2.62 6.96
CA HIS A 122 0.87 3.58 5.87
C HIS A 122 -0.05 3.35 4.67
N HIS A 123 -0.59 2.15 4.52
CA HIS A 123 -1.33 1.77 3.32
C HIS A 123 -2.63 1.05 3.62
N ARG A 124 -3.55 1.13 2.66
CA ARG A 124 -4.81 0.39 2.65
C ARG A 124 -4.94 -0.31 1.32
N VAL A 125 -5.29 -1.60 1.33
CA VAL A 125 -5.53 -2.38 0.12
C VAL A 125 -7.02 -2.61 -0.04
N ILE A 126 -7.58 -2.06 -1.12
CA ILE A 126 -8.98 -2.22 -1.52
C ILE A 126 -9.03 -3.20 -2.69
N PHE A 127 -10.05 -4.05 -2.66
CA PHE A 127 -10.36 -4.96 -3.74
C PHE A 127 -11.82 -4.81 -4.15
N GLY A 128 -12.08 -4.81 -5.46
CA GLY A 128 -13.42 -4.70 -6.03
C GLY A 128 -13.64 -5.78 -7.08
N ILE A 129 -14.81 -6.41 -7.04
CA ILE A 129 -15.30 -7.28 -8.12
C ILE A 129 -16.38 -6.51 -8.89
N HIS A 130 -16.23 -6.43 -10.20
CA HIS A 130 -17.08 -5.63 -11.07
C HIS A 130 -18.17 -6.49 -11.72
N GLN A 131 -19.42 -6.06 -11.57
CA GLN A 131 -20.54 -6.68 -12.25
C GLN A 131 -20.86 -5.99 -13.56
N ARG A 132 -21.13 -6.79 -14.61
CA ARG A 132 -21.51 -6.26 -15.93
C ARG A 132 -22.91 -5.65 -15.90
N ILE A 133 -23.11 -4.58 -16.67
CA ILE A 133 -24.44 -4.03 -16.95
C ILE A 133 -25.40 -5.12 -17.44
N GLY A 134 -26.63 -5.10 -16.93
CA GLY A 134 -27.69 -6.07 -17.26
C GLY A 134 -27.53 -7.43 -16.58
N ARG A 135 -26.59 -7.58 -15.65
CA ARG A 135 -26.38 -8.81 -14.87
C ARG A 135 -26.39 -8.51 -13.37
N SER A 136 -26.63 -9.54 -12.56
CA SER A 136 -26.56 -9.47 -11.09
C SER A 136 -25.52 -10.45 -10.55
N PHE A 137 -24.92 -10.16 -9.39
CA PHE A 137 -24.02 -11.10 -8.73
C PHE A 137 -24.75 -12.42 -8.47
N SER A 138 -24.11 -13.53 -8.81
CA SER A 138 -24.64 -14.88 -8.61
C SER A 138 -24.02 -15.52 -7.37
N GLY A 139 -24.61 -16.60 -6.88
CA GLY A 139 -24.01 -17.40 -5.79
C GLY A 139 -22.65 -18.04 -6.14
N GLU A 140 -22.23 -18.05 -7.41
CA GLU A 140 -20.87 -18.46 -7.77
C GLU A 140 -19.83 -17.48 -7.25
N VAL A 141 -20.15 -16.20 -7.21
CA VAL A 141 -19.24 -15.15 -6.72
C VAL A 141 -18.96 -15.36 -5.24
N GLU A 142 -20.00 -15.67 -4.46
CA GLU A 142 -19.88 -16.00 -3.03
C GLU A 142 -19.01 -17.25 -2.83
N ARG A 143 -19.24 -18.32 -3.61
CA ARG A 143 -18.41 -19.55 -3.56
C ARG A 143 -16.94 -19.28 -3.86
N VAL A 144 -16.64 -18.49 -4.90
CA VAL A 144 -15.26 -18.15 -5.26
C VAL A 144 -14.62 -17.29 -4.17
N ILE A 145 -15.35 -16.30 -3.64
CA ILE A 145 -14.88 -15.48 -2.52
C ILE A 145 -14.54 -16.38 -1.33
N ASP A 146 -15.45 -17.25 -0.90
CA ASP A 146 -15.22 -18.13 0.26
C ASP A 146 -13.98 -19.02 0.06
N LEU A 147 -13.79 -19.53 -1.16
CA LEU A 147 -12.62 -20.33 -1.52
C LEU A 147 -11.30 -19.55 -1.37
N VAL A 148 -11.27 -18.27 -1.77
CA VAL A 148 -10.01 -17.52 -1.89
C VAL A 148 -9.79 -16.47 -0.81
N ASN A 149 -10.80 -16.10 -0.01
CA ASN A 149 -10.78 -14.91 0.85
C ASN A 149 -9.56 -14.90 1.80
N VAL A 150 -9.22 -16.03 2.42
CA VAL A 150 -8.05 -16.12 3.30
C VAL A 150 -6.74 -15.89 2.53
N SER A 151 -6.55 -16.60 1.41
CA SER A 151 -5.35 -16.48 0.58
C SER A 151 -5.24 -15.09 -0.05
N LEU A 152 -6.35 -14.51 -0.49
CA LEU A 152 -6.43 -13.20 -1.10
C LEU A 152 -6.04 -12.09 -0.10
N ARG A 153 -6.50 -12.19 1.15
CA ARG A 153 -6.08 -11.27 2.22
C ARG A 153 -4.61 -11.41 2.56
N HIS A 154 -4.12 -12.65 2.66
CA HIS A 154 -2.71 -12.91 2.94
C HIS A 154 -1.82 -12.37 1.81
N ALA A 155 -2.18 -12.62 0.55
CA ALA A 155 -1.48 -12.14 -0.62
C ALA A 155 -1.47 -10.61 -0.69
N ALA A 156 -2.62 -9.97 -0.48
CA ALA A 156 -2.73 -8.50 -0.42
C ALA A 156 -1.86 -7.91 0.69
N LEU A 157 -1.83 -8.52 1.88
CA LEU A 157 -0.99 -8.07 2.98
C LEU A 157 0.50 -8.16 2.62
N ARG A 158 0.95 -9.28 2.05
CA ARG A 158 2.35 -9.45 1.60
C ARG A 158 2.72 -8.43 0.52
N HIS A 159 1.81 -8.23 -0.42
CA HIS A 159 2.03 -7.31 -1.53
C HIS A 159 2.22 -5.87 -1.05
N VAL A 160 1.44 -5.41 -0.07
CA VAL A 160 1.59 -4.08 0.52
C VAL A 160 2.75 -3.98 1.51
N GLU A 161 3.10 -5.07 2.22
CA GLU A 161 4.28 -5.09 3.10
C GLU A 161 5.60 -4.91 2.34
N ARG A 162 5.66 -5.27 1.06
CA ARG A 162 6.79 -4.97 0.18
C ARG A 162 7.00 -3.46 -0.02
N LEU A 163 5.92 -2.69 0.05
CA LEU A 163 5.95 -1.22 -0.07
C LEU A 163 6.29 -0.55 1.25
N ALA A 164 6.31 -1.30 2.36
CA ALA A 164 6.84 -0.77 3.60
C ALA A 164 8.34 -0.52 3.44
N PRO A 165 8.87 0.58 4.00
CA PRO A 165 10.32 0.72 4.13
C PRO A 165 10.88 -0.52 4.85
N PRO A 166 12.10 -0.99 4.49
CA PRO A 166 12.63 -2.25 4.96
C PRO A 166 12.49 -2.39 6.48
N ARG A 167 11.74 -3.41 6.91
CA ARG A 167 11.67 -3.80 8.32
C ARG A 167 13.07 -4.22 8.75
N TRP A 168 13.77 -3.36 9.48
CA TRP A 168 14.92 -3.76 10.28
C TRP A 168 14.45 -4.92 11.16
N LYS A 169 14.93 -6.15 10.93
CA LYS A 169 14.72 -7.27 11.85
C LYS A 169 15.70 -7.07 13.00
N PRO A 170 15.24 -6.84 14.24
CA PRO A 170 16.12 -7.01 15.37
C PRO A 170 16.44 -8.51 15.47
N PHE A 171 17.72 -8.84 15.51
CA PHE A 171 18.14 -10.15 15.99
C PHE A 171 17.62 -10.32 17.41
N GLY A 172 16.83 -11.37 17.64
CA GLY A 172 16.50 -11.86 18.99
C GLY A 172 15.29 -11.21 19.65
N GLN A 173 14.22 -11.99 19.77
CA GLN A 173 13.15 -11.74 20.73
C GLN A 173 13.71 -11.84 22.17
N SER A 174 13.36 -10.87 23.01
CA SER A 174 12.92 -11.20 24.36
C SER A 174 11.90 -10.15 24.82
N GLN A 175 10.72 -10.64 25.20
CA GLN A 175 9.73 -9.86 25.91
C GLN A 175 10.36 -9.32 27.20
N THR A 176 10.28 -8.01 27.46
CA THR A 176 9.79 -7.47 28.75
C THR A 176 9.74 -5.94 28.79
N LYS A 177 8.62 -5.46 29.34
CA LYS A 177 8.44 -4.25 30.18
C LYS A 177 8.93 -2.87 29.69
N ALA A 178 7.92 -2.07 29.38
CA ALA A 178 7.73 -0.66 29.72
C ALA A 178 8.91 0.17 30.31
N ALA A 179 9.17 1.26 29.57
CA ALA A 179 9.38 2.65 30.01
C ALA A 179 10.72 3.09 30.64
N ALA A 180 11.09 4.32 30.23
CA ALA A 180 12.14 5.22 30.74
C ALA A 180 13.55 5.05 30.13
N GLY A 181 13.87 5.85 29.11
CA GLY A 181 15.27 6.08 28.71
C GLY A 181 15.55 6.39 27.24
N ALA A 182 14.55 6.50 26.35
CA ALA A 182 14.84 6.80 24.95
C ALA A 182 15.35 8.24 24.78
N ASN A 183 16.66 8.39 24.57
CA ASN A 183 17.32 9.67 24.36
C ASN A 183 17.06 10.14 22.91
N ARG A 184 16.62 11.39 22.74
CA ARG A 184 16.38 11.99 21.42
C ARG A 184 17.69 12.57 20.87
N TYR A 185 18.05 12.16 19.66
CA TYR A 185 19.22 12.62 18.92
C TYR A 185 18.77 13.20 17.57
N TYR A 186 19.57 14.12 17.03
CA TYR A 186 19.28 14.88 15.81
C TYR A 186 20.40 14.67 14.80
N PHE A 187 20.06 14.59 13.52
CA PHE A 187 21.00 14.27 12.45
C PHE A 187 21.06 15.42 11.44
N HIS A 188 22.03 16.30 11.61
CA HIS A 188 22.20 17.46 10.73
C HIS A 188 23.15 17.12 9.58
N ILE A 189 22.88 17.63 8.37
CA ILE A 189 23.80 17.47 7.24
C ILE A 189 24.64 18.74 7.09
N GLU A 190 25.96 18.60 7.05
CA GLU A 190 26.88 19.74 7.06
C GLU A 190 28.02 19.63 6.04
N ASN A 191 28.32 20.72 5.34
CA ASN A 191 29.56 20.89 4.54
C ASN A 191 29.89 22.39 4.39
N GLY A 192 29.93 23.09 5.52
CA GLY A 192 29.98 24.57 5.57
C GLY A 192 28.59 25.25 5.52
N SER A 193 27.61 24.63 4.85
CA SER A 193 26.17 24.92 5.03
C SER A 193 25.54 23.86 5.94
N ARG A 194 24.63 24.26 6.83
CA ARG A 194 23.95 23.37 7.79
C ARG A 194 22.49 23.15 7.41
N TYR A 195 22.10 21.88 7.26
CA TYR A 195 20.73 21.42 7.05
C TYR A 195 20.26 20.70 8.32
N PRO A 196 19.48 21.36 9.19
CA PRO A 196 19.14 20.78 10.48
C PRO A 196 17.97 19.79 10.37
N ASP A 197 18.15 18.59 10.93
CA ASP A 197 17.03 17.81 11.45
C ASP A 197 16.43 18.49 12.69
N GLU A 198 15.21 19.02 12.56
CA GLU A 198 14.45 19.66 13.66
C GLU A 198 13.56 18.68 14.42
N THR A 199 13.32 17.49 13.86
CA THR A 199 12.42 16.50 14.46
C THR A 199 13.18 15.64 15.45
N GLY A 200 14.34 15.12 15.04
CA GLY A 200 15.13 14.18 15.82
C GLY A 200 14.45 12.83 15.99
N SER A 201 15.26 11.82 16.25
CA SER A 201 14.84 10.43 16.45
C SER A 201 15.25 9.94 17.83
N THR A 202 14.43 9.10 18.45
CA THR A 202 14.69 8.57 19.80
C THR A 202 15.38 7.21 19.74
N PHE A 203 16.49 7.07 20.47
CA PHE A 203 17.29 5.85 20.52
C PHE A 203 17.52 5.40 21.97
N SER A 204 17.68 4.09 22.15
CA SER A 204 17.98 3.45 23.44
C SER A 204 19.39 3.74 23.94
N SER A 205 20.34 3.98 23.05
CA SER A 205 21.74 4.25 23.38
C SER A 205 22.38 5.25 22.40
N LEU A 206 23.55 5.77 22.77
CA LEU A 206 24.36 6.59 21.87
C LEU A 206 24.90 5.77 20.70
N GLU A 207 25.27 4.51 20.94
CA GLU A 207 25.78 3.61 19.90
C GLU A 207 24.74 3.38 18.80
N ASP A 208 23.46 3.19 19.18
CA ASP A 208 22.36 3.05 18.22
C ASP A 208 22.15 4.32 17.39
N ALA A 209 22.24 5.49 18.03
CA ALA A 209 22.14 6.77 17.33
C ALA A 209 23.30 6.97 16.35
N MET A 210 24.52 6.60 16.74
CA MET A 210 25.69 6.66 15.87
C MET A 210 25.58 5.69 14.68
N ALA A 211 25.11 4.47 14.92
CA ALA A 211 24.86 3.49 13.86
C ALA A 211 23.81 4.01 12.85
N ASN A 212 22.75 4.67 13.34
CA ASN A 212 21.77 5.33 12.48
C ASN A 212 22.38 6.48 11.66
N GLY A 213 23.28 7.26 12.26
CA GLY A 213 24.03 8.30 11.54
C GLY A 213 24.89 7.72 10.40
N VAL A 214 25.46 6.53 10.60
CA VAL A 214 26.24 5.83 9.55
C VAL A 214 25.32 5.36 8.43
N ALA A 215 24.18 4.75 8.78
CA ALA A 215 23.20 4.32 7.79
C ALA A 215 22.70 5.50 6.93
N LEU A 216 22.36 6.63 7.56
CA LEU A 216 21.96 7.84 6.86
C LEU A 216 23.07 8.37 5.94
N ALA A 217 24.33 8.33 6.39
CA ALA A 217 25.45 8.74 5.56
C ALA A 217 25.61 7.85 4.31
N THR A 218 25.38 6.54 4.44
CA THR A 218 25.41 5.61 3.30
C THR A 218 24.26 5.87 2.33
N GLU A 219 23.02 6.03 2.81
CA GLU A 219 21.86 6.33 1.96
C GLU A 219 22.05 7.64 1.18
N LEU A 220 22.58 8.68 1.84
CA LEU A 220 22.87 9.96 1.20
C LEU A 220 24.05 9.88 0.21
N ALA A 221 24.97 8.95 0.41
CA ALA A 221 26.05 8.71 -0.55
C ALA A 221 25.53 8.07 -1.84
N GLU A 222 24.52 7.20 -1.77
CA GLU A 222 23.89 6.56 -2.94
C GLU A 222 23.13 7.57 -3.82
N ASP A 223 22.57 8.63 -3.24
CA ASP A 223 21.95 9.74 -3.98
C ASP A 223 22.98 10.59 -4.75
N GLY A 224 24.28 10.49 -4.41
CA GLY A 224 25.40 11.13 -5.11
C GLY A 224 25.49 12.65 -4.99
N THR A 225 24.41 13.32 -4.57
CA THR A 225 24.30 14.78 -4.39
C THR A 225 24.97 15.27 -3.09
N TRP A 226 25.12 14.40 -2.09
CA TRP A 226 25.65 14.72 -0.76
C TRP A 226 27.11 14.33 -0.56
N HIS A 227 27.83 13.98 -1.63
CA HIS A 227 29.24 13.60 -1.52
C HIS A 227 30.09 14.74 -0.93
N GLY A 228 30.90 14.42 0.09
CA GLY A 228 31.71 15.41 0.79
C GLY A 228 31.00 16.15 1.93
N PHE A 229 29.69 15.90 2.14
CA PHE A 229 28.98 16.34 3.33
C PHE A 229 29.21 15.40 4.51
N TYR A 230 28.75 15.82 5.69
CA TYR A 230 28.83 15.06 6.93
C TYR A 230 27.44 14.93 7.54
N VAL A 231 27.14 13.75 8.09
CA VAL A 231 26.05 13.58 9.06
C VAL A 231 26.62 13.91 10.45
N VAL A 232 26.07 14.94 11.09
CA VAL A 232 26.40 15.38 12.45
C VAL A 232 25.30 14.92 13.39
N VAL A 233 25.66 14.05 14.33
CA VAL A 233 24.75 13.52 15.36
C VAL A 233 24.83 14.41 16.59
N ALA A 234 23.72 15.01 16.99
CA ALA A 234 23.63 15.90 18.14
C ALA A 234 22.62 15.41 19.19
N ASP A 235 22.87 15.72 20.47
CA ASP A 235 21.89 15.48 21.53
C ASP A 235 20.80 16.57 21.60
N ARG A 236 19.86 16.42 22.54
CA ARG A 236 18.79 17.41 22.76
C ARG A 236 19.26 18.79 23.19
N GLN A 237 20.48 18.92 23.72
CA GLN A 237 21.07 20.22 24.02
C GLN A 237 21.80 20.83 22.81
N GLY A 238 21.78 20.14 21.65
CA GLY A 238 22.48 20.57 20.44
C GLY A 238 23.98 20.32 20.50
N ARG A 239 24.46 19.49 21.43
CA ARG A 239 25.88 19.12 21.50
C ARG A 239 26.16 18.03 20.47
N GLU A 240 27.16 18.25 19.63
CA GLU A 240 27.67 17.25 18.72
C GLU A 240 28.26 16.08 19.51
N ILE A 241 27.77 14.88 19.22
CA ILE A 241 28.25 13.63 19.83
C ILE A 241 29.09 12.84 18.83
N GLY A 242 28.89 13.04 17.53
CA GLY A 242 29.73 12.46 16.50
C GLY A 242 29.46 13.02 15.12
N ARG A 243 30.44 12.85 14.23
CA ARG A 243 30.33 13.24 12.82
C ARG A 243 30.79 12.12 11.92
N ILE A 244 30.06 11.91 10.83
CA ILE A 244 30.27 10.81 9.90
C ILE A 244 30.33 11.39 8.50
N ARG A 245 31.38 11.05 7.74
CA ARG A 245 31.56 11.57 6.39
C ARG A 245 30.71 10.78 5.40
N ILE A 246 30.03 11.51 4.51
CA ILE A 246 29.29 10.93 3.39
C ILE A 246 30.28 10.69 2.25
N VAL A 247 30.59 9.43 2.00
CA VAL A 247 31.51 8.96 0.95
C VAL A 247 30.83 7.84 0.18
N LEU A 248 31.01 7.85 -1.15
CA LEU A 248 30.63 6.76 -2.05
C LEU A 248 31.47 5.51 -1.78
#